data_AF-A0A2G8JMS8-F1
#
_entry.id   AF-A0A2G8JMS8-F1
#
_cell.length_a   1.000
_cell.length_b   1.000
_cell.length_c   1.000
_cell.angle_alpha   90.00
_cell.angle_beta   90.00
_cell.angle_gamma   90.00
#
_symmetry.space_group_name_H-M   'P 1'
#
loop_
_entity.id
_entity.type
_entity.pdbx_description
1 polymer ?
#
loop_
_entity_poly.entity_id
_entity_poly.type
_entity_poly.pdbx_seq_one_letter_code
_entity_poly.pdbx_strand_id
1 'polypeptide(L)'
;MITQVEAFSFSCCDKLMFIQLRDNLITNARYNATDGLVELQTLHLSNNVFESFPFPTEIESTLFVKSLYLASNNILKLNVAVPTKFPTCSHLDLSSNYLSALDDYGLHGFLHLETLRAPKNNISFVGKSLFGDEPHGLQALVLHENDIREIPSMLLTRLPNLTTLSLAKNNVSNIHKFALEHNSYLKYINLDENNIHTCSPLALVGLDNLDTLRISFNKLSFLPIDFFQVNHDFGLYLRGNNWGCDCSM
;
A
#
# COMPACT_ATOMS: atom_id res chain seq x y z
N MET A 1 -18.44 22.27 -13.08
CA MET A 1 -17.41 21.38 -12.53
C MET A 1 -16.50 22.19 -11.62
N ILE A 2 -16.16 21.66 -10.45
CA ILE A 2 -15.28 22.32 -9.48
C ILE A 2 -13.83 22.16 -9.94
N THR A 3 -13.04 23.22 -9.85
CA THR A 3 -11.62 23.21 -10.24
C THR A 3 -10.66 23.41 -9.08
N GLN A 4 -11.15 23.94 -7.95
CA GLN A 4 -10.36 24.18 -6.74
C GLN A 4 -11.25 24.06 -5.50
N VAL A 5 -10.65 23.65 -4.37
CA VAL A 5 -11.29 23.73 -3.05
C VAL A 5 -10.59 24.83 -2.24
N GLU A 6 -11.32 25.91 -2.00
CA GLU A 6 -10.81 27.09 -1.32
C GLU A 6 -10.66 26.87 0.19
N ALA A 7 -9.85 27.73 0.82
CA ALA A 7 -9.68 27.76 2.26
C ALA A 7 -11.03 27.92 2.97
N PHE A 8 -11.22 27.22 4.09
CA PHE A 8 -12.42 27.31 4.92
C PHE A 8 -13.75 26.99 4.20
N SER A 9 -13.72 26.34 3.04
CA SER A 9 -14.92 26.03 2.24
C SER A 9 -15.99 25.27 3.04
N PHE A 10 -15.59 24.49 4.05
CA PHE A 10 -16.48 23.67 4.86
C PHE A 10 -16.47 24.03 6.35
N SER A 11 -15.79 25.10 6.75
CA SER A 11 -15.54 25.40 8.16
C SER A 11 -16.81 25.67 8.99
N CYS A 12 -17.91 26.06 8.35
CA CYS A 12 -19.19 26.29 9.01
C CYS A 12 -20.01 25.01 9.25
N CYS A 13 -19.51 23.84 8.82
CA CYS A 13 -20.29 22.60 8.77
C CYS A 13 -19.64 21.49 9.62
N ASP A 14 -19.41 21.77 10.89
CA ASP A 14 -18.75 20.91 11.89
C ASP A 14 -19.32 19.48 12.01
N LYS A 15 -20.59 19.27 11.66
CA LYS A 15 -21.25 17.95 11.65
C LYS A 15 -21.08 17.15 10.35
N LEU A 16 -20.32 17.65 9.36
CA LEU A 16 -20.11 16.91 8.12
C LEU A 16 -19.28 15.66 8.37
N MET A 17 -19.88 14.51 8.05
CA MET A 17 -19.20 13.21 8.10
C MET A 17 -18.66 12.78 6.72
N PHE A 18 -19.24 13.29 5.64
CA PHE A 18 -18.93 12.85 4.27
C PHE A 18 -18.79 14.05 3.36
N ILE A 19 -17.66 14.14 2.66
CA ILE A 19 -17.44 15.10 1.56
C ILE A 19 -17.19 14.32 0.28
N GLN A 20 -18.08 14.52 -0.70
CA GLN A 20 -18.01 13.89 -2.02
C GLN A 20 -17.63 14.94 -3.06
N LEU A 21 -16.39 14.90 -3.53
CA LEU A 21 -15.83 15.79 -4.54
C LEU A 21 -15.28 15.02 -5.75
N ARG A 22 -15.72 13.77 -5.91
CA ARG A 22 -15.34 12.93 -7.05
C ARG A 22 -15.87 13.49 -8.37
N ASP A 23 -15.25 13.07 -9.47
CA ASP A 23 -15.71 13.38 -10.83
C ASP A 23 -15.76 14.90 -11.09
N ASN A 24 -14.68 15.59 -10.70
CA ASN A 24 -14.50 17.03 -10.92
C ASN A 24 -13.18 17.29 -11.65
N LEU A 25 -12.78 18.57 -11.76
CA LEU A 25 -11.54 18.99 -12.39
C LEU A 25 -10.61 19.65 -11.36
N ILE A 26 -10.63 19.15 -10.12
CA ILE A 26 -9.88 19.76 -9.02
C ILE A 26 -8.40 19.50 -9.22
N THR A 27 -7.62 20.59 -9.31
CA THR A 27 -6.16 20.54 -9.38
C THR A 27 -5.50 20.75 -8.02
N ASN A 28 -6.18 21.46 -7.11
CA ASN A 28 -5.67 21.75 -5.78
C ASN A 28 -6.80 21.91 -4.75
N ALA A 29 -6.51 21.51 -3.51
CA ALA A 29 -7.36 21.70 -2.34
C ALA A 29 -6.50 22.29 -1.21
N ARG A 30 -6.90 23.46 -0.70
CA ARG A 30 -6.16 24.11 0.38
C ARG A 30 -6.25 23.30 1.68
N TYR A 31 -5.15 23.22 2.42
CA TYR A 31 -5.03 22.43 3.66
C TYR A 31 -6.11 22.75 4.71
N ASN A 32 -6.51 24.03 4.80
CA ASN A 32 -7.51 24.52 5.74
C ASN A 32 -8.93 24.53 5.19
N ALA A 33 -9.20 23.87 4.05
CA ALA A 33 -10.55 23.74 3.50
C ALA A 33 -11.51 23.02 4.45
N THR A 34 -10.97 22.11 5.26
CA THR A 34 -11.66 21.19 6.17
C THR A 34 -11.39 21.51 7.64
N ASP A 35 -10.85 22.70 7.94
CA ASP A 35 -10.64 23.15 9.31
C ASP A 35 -11.97 23.13 10.09
N GLY A 36 -11.93 22.58 11.31
CA GLY A 36 -13.12 22.46 12.17
C GLY A 36 -13.98 21.21 11.90
N LEU A 37 -13.71 20.43 10.85
CA LEU A 37 -14.44 19.21 10.54
C LEU A 37 -13.96 17.99 11.35
N VAL A 38 -14.17 18.03 12.67
CA VAL A 38 -13.72 16.97 13.59
C VAL A 38 -14.46 15.65 13.42
N GLU A 39 -15.68 15.68 12.88
CA GLU A 39 -16.53 14.49 12.65
C GLU A 39 -16.34 13.88 11.25
N LEU A 40 -15.43 14.40 10.43
CA LEU A 40 -15.27 13.95 9.04
C LEU A 40 -14.77 12.51 8.99
N GLN A 41 -15.60 11.63 8.43
CA GLN A 41 -15.28 10.21 8.26
C GLN A 41 -14.68 9.96 6.88
N THR A 42 -15.23 10.55 5.83
CA THR A 42 -14.82 10.24 4.46
C THR A 42 -14.65 11.51 3.63
N LEU A 43 -13.49 11.58 2.98
CA LEU A 43 -13.19 12.58 1.95
C LEU A 43 -12.90 11.88 0.63
N HIS A 44 -13.79 12.07 -0.34
CA HIS A 44 -13.68 11.42 -1.64
C HIS A 44 -13.28 12.43 -2.71
N LEU A 45 -12.06 12.27 -3.24
CA LEU A 45 -11.41 13.15 -4.21
C LEU A 45 -11.00 12.40 -5.49
N SER A 46 -11.46 11.16 -5.67
CA SER A 46 -11.17 10.37 -6.87
C SER A 46 -11.69 11.00 -8.16
N ASN A 47 -11.11 10.64 -9.31
CA ASN A 47 -11.50 11.17 -10.62
C ASN A 47 -11.42 12.72 -10.64
N ASN A 48 -10.25 13.24 -10.30
CA ASN A 48 -9.90 14.66 -10.42
C ASN A 48 -8.57 14.76 -11.19
N VAL A 49 -7.89 15.90 -11.12
CA VAL A 49 -6.64 16.15 -11.85
C VAL A 49 -5.52 16.60 -10.92
N PHE A 50 -5.48 16.06 -9.70
CA PHE A 50 -4.40 16.32 -8.74
C PHE A 50 -3.08 15.75 -9.27
N GLU A 51 -2.10 16.62 -9.55
CA GLU A 51 -0.74 16.20 -9.96
C GLU A 51 0.17 15.87 -8.77
N SER A 52 -0.24 16.29 -7.57
CA SER A 52 0.46 16.03 -6.32
C SER A 52 -0.54 15.71 -5.21
N PHE A 53 -0.05 15.17 -4.11
CA PHE A 53 -0.89 14.87 -2.95
C PHE A 53 -1.62 16.15 -2.47
N PRO A 54 -2.96 16.15 -2.31
CA PRO A 54 -3.72 17.35 -1.95
C PRO A 54 -3.44 17.79 -0.50
N PHE A 55 -3.87 19.00 -0.15
CA PHE A 55 -3.57 19.62 1.15
C PHE A 55 -2.08 19.86 1.40
N PRO A 56 -1.31 20.37 0.41
CA PRO A 56 0.09 20.72 0.67
C PRO A 56 0.14 21.85 1.70
N THR A 57 1.07 21.75 2.63
CA THR A 57 1.39 22.81 3.58
C THR A 57 2.90 22.83 3.83
N GLU A 58 3.43 24.02 4.05
CA GLU A 58 4.79 24.24 4.55
C GLU A 58 4.82 24.31 6.09
N ILE A 59 3.64 24.33 6.72
CA ILE A 59 3.42 24.52 8.16
C ILE A 59 2.71 23.29 8.71
N GLU A 60 3.05 22.84 9.92
CA GLU A 60 2.35 21.75 10.60
C GLU A 60 0.83 21.94 10.55
N SER A 61 0.14 20.99 9.93
CA SER A 61 -1.32 20.98 9.83
C SER A 61 -1.87 19.61 10.20
N THR A 62 -3.13 19.54 10.57
CA THR A 62 -3.77 18.28 10.94
C THR A 62 -5.10 18.14 10.22
N LEU A 63 -5.26 17.04 9.48
CA LEU A 63 -6.52 16.68 8.85
C LEU A 63 -7.15 15.50 9.58
N PHE A 64 -8.34 15.74 10.14
CA PHE A 64 -9.16 14.69 10.72
C PHE A 64 -10.02 14.08 9.61
N VAL A 65 -9.64 12.89 9.15
CA VAL A 65 -10.42 12.11 8.19
C VAL A 65 -10.14 10.64 8.42
N LYS A 66 -11.17 9.80 8.48
CA LYS A 66 -10.99 8.35 8.66
C LYS A 66 -10.59 7.64 7.36
N SER A 67 -11.19 8.04 6.24
CA SER A 67 -10.97 7.45 4.91
C SER A 67 -10.75 8.52 3.85
N LEU A 68 -9.63 8.44 3.13
CA LEU A 68 -9.25 9.36 2.08
C LEU A 68 -9.10 8.62 0.74
N TYR A 69 -9.93 9.01 -0.22
CA TYR A 69 -9.92 8.42 -1.56
C TYR A 69 -9.35 9.40 -2.59
N LEU A 70 -8.22 9.05 -3.18
CA LEU A 70 -7.49 9.82 -4.20
C LEU A 70 -7.29 9.04 -5.49
N ALA A 71 -8.01 7.93 -5.65
CA ALA A 71 -7.87 7.09 -6.82
C ALA A 71 -8.17 7.83 -8.14
N SER A 72 -7.52 7.45 -9.24
CA SER A 72 -7.76 8.05 -10.57
C SER A 72 -7.53 9.57 -10.57
N ASN A 73 -6.32 9.96 -10.20
CA ASN A 73 -5.78 11.31 -10.30
C ASN A 73 -4.46 11.27 -11.09
N ASN A 74 -3.75 12.41 -11.16
CA ASN A 74 -2.49 12.52 -11.87
C ASN A 74 -1.28 12.55 -10.92
N ILE A 75 -1.38 11.97 -9.71
CA ILE A 75 -0.38 12.14 -8.66
C ILE A 75 0.91 11.42 -9.05
N LEU A 76 2.00 12.18 -9.18
CA LEU A 76 3.32 11.65 -9.57
C LEU A 76 4.19 11.23 -8.38
N LYS A 77 4.01 11.88 -7.23
CA LYS A 77 4.78 11.63 -6.01
C LYS A 77 4.00 11.98 -4.75
N LEU A 78 4.35 11.33 -3.65
CA LEU A 78 3.95 11.76 -2.31
C LEU A 78 4.90 12.89 -1.88
N ASN A 79 4.37 13.99 -1.37
CA ASN A 79 5.21 15.12 -1.00
C ASN A 79 5.92 14.83 0.34
N VAL A 80 7.19 14.42 0.27
CA VAL A 80 8.04 13.98 1.42
C VAL A 80 8.25 15.06 2.50
N ALA A 81 7.98 16.32 2.19
CA ALA A 81 8.23 17.47 3.08
C ALA A 81 6.98 18.06 3.73
N VAL A 82 5.82 17.41 3.64
CA VAL A 82 4.57 17.98 4.15
C VAL A 82 4.38 17.60 5.62
N PRO A 83 4.42 18.55 6.56
CA PRO A 83 4.21 18.31 7.99
C PRO A 83 2.71 18.14 8.32
N THR A 84 1.92 17.62 7.38
CA THR A 84 0.50 17.32 7.60
C THR A 84 0.39 15.97 8.30
N LYS A 85 -0.27 16.00 9.46
CA LYS A 85 -0.64 14.79 10.19
C LYS A 85 -2.06 14.39 9.83
N PHE A 86 -2.27 13.10 9.63
CA PHE A 86 -3.57 12.46 9.43
C PHE A 86 -3.83 11.51 10.61
N PRO A 87 -4.03 12.04 11.82
CA PRO A 87 -4.01 11.26 13.06
C PRO A 87 -5.17 10.26 13.15
N THR A 88 -6.24 10.42 12.36
CA THR A 88 -7.40 9.52 12.39
C THR A 88 -7.56 8.68 11.13
N CYS A 89 -6.69 8.87 10.12
CA CYS A 89 -6.83 8.20 8.84
C CYS A 89 -6.38 6.75 8.95
N SER A 90 -7.34 5.85 8.73
CA SER A 90 -7.15 4.39 8.74
C SER A 90 -7.12 3.81 7.33
N HIS A 91 -7.70 4.50 6.35
CA HIS A 91 -7.83 4.02 4.97
C HIS A 91 -7.39 5.08 3.96
N LEU A 92 -6.38 4.74 3.17
CA LEU A 92 -5.87 5.60 2.10
C LEU A 92 -5.88 4.85 0.77
N ASP A 93 -6.55 5.43 -0.23
CA ASP A 93 -6.61 4.90 -1.58
C ASP A 93 -5.95 5.85 -2.60
N LEU A 94 -4.82 5.43 -3.14
CA LEU A 94 -4.00 6.09 -4.17
C LEU A 94 -4.05 5.31 -5.50
N SER A 95 -5.01 4.40 -5.68
CA SER A 95 -5.09 3.55 -6.88
C SER A 95 -5.13 4.35 -8.18
N SER A 96 -4.54 3.85 -9.28
CA SER A 96 -4.68 4.50 -10.60
C SER A 96 -4.18 5.94 -10.59
N ASN A 97 -2.96 6.15 -10.10
CA ASN A 97 -2.20 7.39 -10.23
C ASN A 97 -0.92 7.09 -11.02
N TYR A 98 0.05 8.01 -11.01
CA TYR A 98 1.34 7.86 -11.71
C TYR A 98 2.51 7.86 -10.73
N LEU A 99 2.30 7.35 -9.51
CA LEU A 99 3.34 7.29 -8.48
C LEU A 99 4.49 6.41 -8.98
N SER A 100 5.70 6.96 -9.06
CA SER A 100 6.90 6.19 -9.43
C SER A 100 7.56 5.48 -8.26
N ALA A 101 7.30 5.95 -7.04
CA ALA A 101 7.88 5.45 -5.79
C ALA A 101 6.99 5.77 -4.58
N LEU A 102 7.18 4.98 -3.52
CA LEU A 102 6.75 5.31 -2.16
C LEU A 102 8.00 5.59 -1.34
N ASP A 103 8.46 6.83 -1.36
CA ASP A 103 9.73 7.22 -0.75
C ASP A 103 9.73 7.13 0.78
N ASP A 104 10.93 7.06 1.37
CA ASP A 104 11.09 7.18 2.82
C ASP A 104 10.40 8.47 3.32
N TYR A 105 9.71 8.35 4.44
CA TYR A 105 8.89 9.41 5.06
C TYR A 105 7.72 9.93 4.21
N GLY A 106 7.43 9.34 3.04
CA GLY A 106 6.35 9.79 2.17
C GLY A 106 4.94 9.70 2.80
N LEU A 107 4.76 8.84 3.81
CA LEU A 107 3.49 8.66 4.55
C LEU A 107 3.66 8.80 6.08
N HIS A 108 4.74 9.43 6.56
CA HIS A 108 5.02 9.56 7.99
C HIS A 108 3.90 10.27 8.80
N GLY A 109 3.10 11.12 8.14
CA GLY A 109 1.96 11.81 8.77
C GLY A 109 0.75 10.91 9.06
N PHE A 110 0.68 9.70 8.48
CA PHE A 110 -0.47 8.79 8.60
C PHE A 110 -0.32 7.85 9.80
N LEU A 111 -0.43 8.40 11.01
CA LEU A 111 -0.04 7.74 12.26
C LEU A 111 -0.80 6.44 12.61
N HIS A 112 -2.02 6.26 12.08
CA HIS A 112 -2.90 5.13 12.39
C HIS A 112 -3.43 4.45 11.13
N LEU A 113 -2.68 4.48 10.03
CA LEU A 113 -3.12 3.86 8.79
C LEU A 113 -3.20 2.34 8.95
N GLU A 114 -4.36 1.77 8.65
CA GLU A 114 -4.59 0.33 8.68
C GLU A 114 -4.50 -0.25 7.27
N THR A 115 -4.99 0.49 6.27
CA THR A 115 -5.04 0.05 4.87
C THR A 115 -4.44 1.08 3.93
N LEU A 116 -3.40 0.67 3.19
CA LEU A 116 -2.82 1.41 2.07
C LEU A 116 -3.09 0.69 0.76
N ARG A 117 -3.81 1.35 -0.15
CA ARG A 117 -4.02 0.87 -1.52
C ARG A 117 -3.32 1.82 -2.49
N ALA A 118 -2.38 1.32 -3.27
CA ALA A 118 -1.81 2.03 -4.41
C ALA A 118 -1.65 1.16 -5.67
N PRO A 119 -2.62 0.29 -6.02
CA PRO A 119 -2.52 -0.49 -7.25
C PRO A 119 -2.62 0.37 -8.51
N LYS A 120 -2.16 -0.17 -9.63
CA LYS A 120 -2.19 0.51 -10.94
C LYS A 120 -1.46 1.85 -10.89
N ASN A 121 -0.23 1.85 -10.41
CA ASN A 121 0.70 2.99 -10.46
C ASN A 121 1.97 2.55 -11.20
N ASN A 122 3.04 3.35 -11.14
CA ASN A 122 4.35 3.05 -11.70
C ASN A 122 5.40 2.80 -10.59
N ILE A 123 4.96 2.29 -9.43
CA ILE A 123 5.80 2.19 -8.24
C ILE A 123 6.88 1.13 -8.50
N SER A 124 8.13 1.56 -8.55
CA SER A 124 9.29 0.69 -8.72
C SER A 124 10.12 0.56 -7.44
N PHE A 125 9.93 1.48 -6.49
CA PHE A 125 10.66 1.55 -5.23
C PHE A 125 9.71 1.81 -4.06
N VAL A 126 9.97 1.14 -2.94
CA VAL A 126 9.26 1.32 -1.68
C VAL A 126 10.29 1.49 -0.57
N GLY A 127 10.30 2.67 0.04
CA GLY A 127 11.21 3.07 1.10
C GLY A 127 11.00 2.26 2.39
N LYS A 128 12.10 1.94 3.07
CA LYS A 128 12.11 1.20 4.33
C LYS A 128 11.51 2.00 5.50
N SER A 129 11.54 3.33 5.42
CA SER A 129 11.04 4.26 6.43
C SER A 129 9.85 5.06 5.88
N LEU A 130 9.04 4.47 5.00
CA LEU A 130 7.84 5.09 4.41
C LEU A 130 6.93 5.77 5.44
N PHE A 131 6.72 5.11 6.58
CA PHE A 131 5.90 5.60 7.70
C PHE A 131 6.72 6.22 8.85
N GLY A 132 8.03 6.41 8.65
CA GLY A 132 8.99 6.76 9.69
C GLY A 132 9.83 5.57 10.15
N ASP A 133 10.60 5.80 11.20
CA ASP A 133 11.58 4.83 11.72
C ASP A 133 11.02 3.91 12.82
N GLU A 134 9.76 4.07 13.21
CA GLU A 134 9.12 3.24 14.23
C GLU A 134 8.22 2.16 13.60
N PRO A 135 7.93 1.05 14.31
CA PRO A 135 6.96 0.06 13.84
C PRO A 135 5.59 0.69 13.59
N HIS A 136 4.99 0.38 12.45
CA HIS A 136 3.72 0.96 12.03
C HIS A 136 2.58 -0.06 12.09
N GLY A 137 1.38 0.39 12.47
CA GLY A 137 0.19 -0.43 12.65
C GLY A 137 -0.52 -0.87 11.36
N LEU A 138 0.17 -0.85 10.21
CA LEU A 138 -0.46 -1.17 8.91
C LEU A 138 -0.88 -2.64 8.88
N GLN A 139 -2.11 -2.90 8.45
CA GLN A 139 -2.70 -4.24 8.37
C GLN A 139 -2.80 -4.74 6.92
N ALA A 140 -3.00 -3.85 5.95
CA ALA A 140 -3.11 -4.22 4.54
C ALA A 140 -2.29 -3.31 3.63
N LEU A 141 -1.39 -3.92 2.85
CA LEU A 141 -0.58 -3.27 1.84
C LEU A 141 -0.90 -3.84 0.45
N VAL A 142 -1.53 -3.02 -0.38
CA VAL A 142 -2.01 -3.42 -1.71
C VAL A 142 -1.32 -2.61 -2.81
N LEU A 143 -0.37 -3.25 -3.50
CA LEU A 143 0.48 -2.64 -4.54
C LEU A 143 0.45 -3.45 -5.85
N HIS A 144 -0.62 -4.16 -6.15
CA HIS A 144 -0.72 -4.92 -7.41
C HIS A 144 -0.74 -4.01 -8.64
N GLU A 145 -0.31 -4.51 -9.80
CA GLU A 145 -0.22 -3.74 -11.05
C GLU A 145 0.70 -2.51 -10.88
N ASN A 146 1.97 -2.76 -10.55
CA ASN A 146 3.05 -1.77 -10.40
C ASN A 146 4.34 -2.33 -11.03
N ASP A 147 5.46 -1.61 -10.85
CA ASP A 147 6.77 -1.96 -11.42
C ASP A 147 7.77 -2.52 -10.38
N ILE A 148 7.27 -3.06 -9.26
CA ILE A 148 8.09 -3.54 -8.13
C ILE A 148 8.88 -4.79 -8.54
N ARG A 149 10.19 -4.79 -8.32
CA ARG A 149 11.09 -5.90 -8.73
C ARG A 149 11.44 -6.88 -7.62
N GLU A 150 11.23 -6.48 -6.37
CA GLU A 150 11.59 -7.25 -5.18
C GLU A 150 10.55 -7.02 -4.09
N ILE A 151 10.30 -8.03 -3.26
CA ILE A 151 9.49 -7.86 -2.05
C ILE A 151 10.20 -6.83 -1.16
N PRO A 152 9.53 -5.76 -0.68
CA PRO A 152 10.15 -4.69 0.08
C PRO A 152 10.42 -5.11 1.54
N SER A 153 11.22 -6.16 1.74
CA SER A 153 11.47 -6.81 3.03
C SER A 153 11.90 -5.84 4.12
N MET A 154 12.71 -4.83 3.77
CA MET A 154 13.17 -3.79 4.70
C MET A 154 12.04 -2.90 5.24
N LEU A 155 10.99 -2.63 4.45
CA LEU A 155 9.78 -1.99 4.96
C LEU A 155 8.99 -2.97 5.82
N LEU A 156 8.86 -4.22 5.39
CA LEU A 156 8.03 -5.22 6.05
C LEU A 156 8.50 -5.55 7.47
N THR A 157 9.80 -5.39 7.77
CA THR A 157 10.33 -5.51 9.15
C THR A 157 9.70 -4.51 10.12
N ARG A 158 9.18 -3.38 9.61
CA ARG A 158 8.50 -2.33 10.39
C ARG A 158 6.98 -2.45 10.37
N LEU A 159 6.42 -3.49 9.73
CA LEU A 159 4.97 -3.71 9.65
C LEU A 159 4.56 -5.00 10.38
N PRO A 160 4.74 -5.10 11.71
CA PRO A 160 4.51 -6.34 12.45
C PRO A 160 3.04 -6.77 12.43
N ASN A 161 2.10 -5.85 12.25
CA ASN A 161 0.66 -6.11 12.24
C ASN A 161 0.10 -6.44 10.85
N LEU A 162 0.96 -6.58 9.83
CA LEU A 162 0.51 -6.79 8.46
C LEU A 162 -0.18 -8.15 8.31
N THR A 163 -1.41 -8.14 7.82
CA THR A 163 -2.23 -9.34 7.58
C THR A 163 -2.39 -9.65 6.10
N THR A 164 -2.30 -8.63 5.24
CA THR A 164 -2.53 -8.73 3.80
C THR A 164 -1.40 -8.04 3.03
N LEU A 165 -0.73 -8.79 2.16
CA LEU A 165 0.25 -8.27 1.20
C LEU A 165 -0.15 -8.68 -0.21
N SER A 166 -0.33 -7.70 -1.09
CA SER A 166 -0.63 -7.93 -2.50
C SER A 166 0.39 -7.20 -3.38
N LEU A 167 1.26 -7.96 -4.04
CA LEU A 167 2.21 -7.50 -5.06
C LEU A 167 1.93 -8.21 -6.40
N ALA A 168 0.70 -8.68 -6.64
CA ALA A 168 0.34 -9.35 -7.89
C ALA A 168 0.60 -8.44 -9.11
N LYS A 169 0.88 -9.02 -10.28
CA LYS A 169 1.14 -8.25 -11.52
C LYS A 169 2.22 -7.18 -11.33
N ASN A 170 3.36 -7.60 -10.78
CA ASN A 170 4.57 -6.79 -10.66
C ASN A 170 5.72 -7.53 -11.38
N ASN A 171 6.96 -7.10 -11.14
CA ASN A 171 8.16 -7.65 -11.73
C ASN A 171 9.02 -8.44 -10.73
N VAL A 172 8.43 -8.98 -9.66
CA VAL A 172 9.16 -9.73 -8.63
C VAL A 172 9.78 -10.98 -9.23
N SER A 173 11.08 -11.17 -9.02
CA SER A 173 11.86 -12.23 -9.67
C SER A 173 12.22 -13.39 -8.75
N ASN A 174 12.30 -13.15 -7.44
CA ASN A 174 12.71 -14.15 -6.44
C ASN A 174 11.99 -13.91 -5.11
N ILE A 175 11.79 -14.98 -4.34
CA ILE A 175 11.42 -14.88 -2.92
C ILE A 175 12.64 -15.25 -2.08
N HIS A 176 13.31 -14.24 -1.53
CA HIS A 176 14.53 -14.42 -0.75
C HIS A 176 14.24 -15.04 0.63
N LYS A 177 15.27 -15.65 1.23
CA LYS A 177 15.20 -16.11 2.63
C LYS A 177 14.82 -14.95 3.56
N PHE A 178 13.98 -15.23 4.56
CA PHE A 178 13.61 -14.29 5.61
C PHE A 178 12.95 -12.99 5.11
N ALA A 179 12.47 -12.94 3.87
CA ALA A 179 11.86 -11.74 3.30
C ALA A 179 10.60 -11.28 4.06
N LEU A 180 9.98 -12.19 4.82
CA LEU A 180 8.71 -12.01 5.53
C LEU A 180 8.77 -12.47 7.00
N GLU A 181 9.98 -12.68 7.55
CA GLU A 181 10.21 -13.30 8.87
C GLU A 181 9.54 -12.55 10.04
N HIS A 182 9.38 -11.23 9.91
CA HIS A 182 8.83 -10.38 10.96
C HIS A 182 7.30 -10.20 10.87
N ASN A 183 6.64 -10.86 9.94
CA ASN A 183 5.23 -10.63 9.63
C ASN A 183 4.37 -11.83 10.01
N SER A 184 4.45 -12.27 11.27
CA SER A 184 3.75 -13.48 11.76
C SER A 184 2.23 -13.40 11.68
N TYR A 185 1.66 -12.20 11.58
CA TYR A 185 0.22 -11.96 11.39
C TYR A 185 -0.23 -12.03 9.92
N LEU A 186 0.68 -12.21 8.95
CA LEU A 186 0.30 -12.32 7.55
C LEU A 186 -0.58 -13.56 7.33
N LYS A 187 -1.76 -13.32 6.79
CA LYS A 187 -2.75 -14.35 6.43
C LYS A 187 -2.84 -14.54 4.92
N TYR A 188 -2.68 -13.46 4.17
CA TYR A 188 -2.86 -13.47 2.72
C TYR A 188 -1.68 -12.82 2.02
N ILE A 189 -1.01 -13.59 1.17
CA ILE A 189 0.08 -13.12 0.31
C ILE A 189 -0.30 -13.42 -1.13
N ASN A 190 -0.31 -12.38 -1.97
CA ASN A 190 -0.56 -12.51 -3.39
C ASN A 190 0.61 -11.96 -4.21
N LEU A 191 1.29 -12.88 -4.90
CA LEU A 191 2.40 -12.66 -5.83
C LEU A 191 2.07 -13.23 -7.21
N ASP A 192 0.78 -13.41 -7.53
CA ASP A 192 0.36 -13.90 -8.84
C ASP A 192 0.90 -13.00 -9.98
N GLU A 193 1.10 -13.57 -11.16
CA GLU A 193 1.46 -12.82 -12.37
C GLU A 193 2.75 -11.98 -12.19
N ASN A 194 3.78 -12.56 -11.57
CA ASN A 194 5.11 -11.96 -11.45
C ASN A 194 6.13 -12.73 -12.32
N ASN A 195 7.43 -12.47 -12.11
CA ASN A 195 8.54 -13.12 -12.80
C ASN A 195 9.31 -14.10 -11.90
N ILE A 196 8.65 -14.64 -10.87
CA ILE A 196 9.31 -15.45 -9.83
C ILE A 196 9.80 -16.75 -10.45
N HIS A 197 11.11 -16.98 -10.43
CA HIS A 197 11.73 -18.20 -10.95
C HIS A 197 12.46 -19.00 -9.88
N THR A 198 12.76 -18.40 -8.72
CA THR A 198 13.28 -19.13 -7.55
C THR A 198 12.58 -18.70 -6.26
N CYS A 199 12.40 -19.68 -5.37
CA CYS A 199 11.96 -19.49 -4.00
C CYS A 199 12.99 -20.09 -3.06
N SER A 200 13.41 -19.33 -2.05
CA SER A 200 14.29 -19.85 -1.00
C SER A 200 13.58 -20.93 -0.16
N PRO A 201 14.29 -21.98 0.29
CA PRO A 201 13.85 -22.89 1.35
C PRO A 201 13.29 -22.17 2.59
N LEU A 202 13.88 -21.02 2.93
CA LEU A 202 13.56 -20.24 4.13
C LEU A 202 12.67 -19.02 3.82
N ALA A 203 11.90 -19.07 2.73
CA ALA A 203 11.05 -17.97 2.29
C ALA A 203 9.84 -17.74 3.20
N LEU A 204 9.30 -18.81 3.80
CA LEU A 204 8.08 -18.76 4.63
C LEU A 204 8.36 -18.82 6.14
N VAL A 205 9.62 -18.74 6.55
CA VAL A 205 9.99 -18.67 7.97
C VAL A 205 9.28 -17.48 8.62
N GLY A 206 8.69 -17.71 9.80
CA GLY A 206 7.98 -16.70 10.59
C GLY A 206 6.51 -16.48 10.23
N LEU A 207 5.99 -17.13 9.18
CA LEU A 207 4.61 -16.94 8.70
C LEU A 207 3.58 -17.85 9.39
N ASP A 208 3.53 -17.82 10.73
CA ASP A 208 2.74 -18.77 11.55
C ASP A 208 1.21 -18.69 11.37
N ASN A 209 0.69 -17.62 10.76
CA ASN A 209 -0.75 -17.41 10.55
C ASN A 209 -1.15 -17.36 9.06
N LEU A 210 -0.29 -17.85 8.16
CA LEU A 210 -0.53 -17.78 6.73
C LEU A 210 -1.70 -18.67 6.30
N ASP A 211 -2.81 -18.10 5.86
CA ASP A 211 -3.95 -18.87 5.35
C ASP A 211 -3.83 -19.13 3.84
N THR A 212 -3.23 -18.21 3.09
CA THR A 212 -3.19 -18.27 1.63
C THR A 212 -1.93 -17.64 1.05
N LEU A 213 -1.23 -18.42 0.23
CA LEU A 213 -0.15 -17.97 -0.63
C LEU A 213 -0.50 -18.19 -2.11
N ARG A 214 -0.49 -17.10 -2.87
CA ARG A 214 -0.72 -17.14 -4.32
C ARG A 214 0.56 -16.78 -5.06
N ILE A 215 1.07 -17.72 -5.85
CA ILE A 215 2.26 -17.56 -6.72
C ILE A 215 1.97 -18.11 -8.13
N SER A 216 0.71 -18.03 -8.56
CA SER A 216 0.27 -18.48 -9.88
C SER A 216 0.80 -17.57 -10.99
N PHE A 217 0.93 -18.08 -12.20
CA PHE A 217 1.38 -17.35 -13.38
C PHE A 217 2.76 -16.69 -13.18
N ASN A 218 3.68 -17.47 -12.61
CA ASN A 218 5.09 -17.10 -12.43
C ASN A 218 5.98 -17.99 -13.33
N LYS A 219 7.28 -18.02 -13.07
CA LYS A 219 8.29 -18.75 -13.86
C LYS A 219 8.95 -19.88 -13.06
N LEU A 220 8.31 -20.37 -12.00
CA LEU A 220 8.85 -21.43 -11.15
C LEU A 220 8.92 -22.75 -11.90
N SER A 221 9.99 -23.50 -11.68
CA SER A 221 10.15 -24.87 -12.17
C SER A 221 10.04 -25.91 -11.06
N PHE A 222 10.34 -25.53 -9.82
CA PHE A 222 10.18 -26.35 -8.62
C PHE A 222 10.06 -25.49 -7.36
N LEU A 223 9.68 -26.12 -6.25
CA LEU A 223 9.76 -25.53 -4.91
C LEU A 223 10.63 -26.47 -4.05
N PRO A 224 11.59 -25.94 -3.28
CA PRO A 224 12.42 -26.79 -2.43
C PRO A 224 11.56 -27.47 -1.35
N ILE A 225 11.90 -28.69 -0.94
CA ILE A 225 11.12 -29.46 0.04
C ILE A 225 10.93 -28.70 1.37
N ASP A 226 11.96 -27.98 1.79
CA ASP A 226 11.98 -27.16 3.01
C ASP A 226 11.04 -25.94 2.92
N PHE A 227 10.60 -25.54 1.71
CA PHE A 227 9.59 -24.49 1.53
C PHE A 227 8.27 -24.83 2.23
N PHE A 228 7.98 -26.12 2.36
CA PHE A 228 6.76 -26.64 2.98
C PHE A 228 6.90 -26.89 4.50
N GLN A 229 8.07 -26.61 5.10
CA GLN A 229 8.29 -26.75 6.54
C GLN A 229 7.71 -25.55 7.31
N VAL A 230 6.40 -25.34 7.16
CA VAL A 230 5.61 -24.42 7.99
C VAL A 230 4.82 -25.21 9.03
N ASN A 231 4.47 -24.57 10.14
CA ASN A 231 3.86 -25.24 11.29
C ASN A 231 2.33 -25.45 11.19
N HIS A 232 1.73 -25.19 10.02
CA HIS A 232 0.29 -25.25 9.80
C HIS A 232 -0.07 -25.42 8.32
N ASP A 233 -1.29 -25.87 8.05
CA ASP A 233 -1.83 -25.99 6.70
C ASP A 233 -2.21 -24.62 6.12
N PHE A 234 -1.97 -24.42 4.82
CA PHE A 234 -2.34 -23.19 4.12
C PHE A 234 -2.73 -23.45 2.66
N GLY A 235 -3.53 -22.57 2.08
CA GLY A 235 -3.91 -22.63 0.67
C GLY A 235 -2.78 -22.14 -0.23
N LEU A 236 -2.23 -23.03 -1.07
CA LEU A 236 -1.16 -22.72 -2.02
C LEU A 236 -1.65 -22.77 -3.47
N TYR A 237 -1.53 -21.65 -4.19
CA TYR A 237 -1.98 -21.52 -5.59
C TYR A 237 -0.78 -21.43 -6.55
N LEU A 238 -0.59 -22.49 -7.35
CA LEU A 238 0.62 -22.72 -8.17
C LEU A 238 0.40 -22.71 -9.69
N ARG A 239 -0.84 -22.45 -10.14
CA ARG A 239 -1.22 -22.60 -11.55
C ARG A 239 -0.37 -21.73 -12.46
N GLY A 240 -0.03 -22.19 -13.67
CA GLY A 240 0.58 -21.34 -14.70
C GLY A 240 2.07 -21.05 -14.51
N ASN A 241 2.76 -21.88 -13.72
CA ASN A 241 4.22 -21.92 -13.65
C ASN A 241 4.78 -22.97 -14.63
N ASN A 242 6.12 -23.05 -14.76
CA ASN A 242 6.83 -23.96 -15.65
C ASN A 242 7.34 -25.21 -14.92
N TRP A 243 6.45 -25.91 -14.21
CA TRP A 243 6.81 -27.03 -13.35
C TRP A 243 7.54 -28.14 -14.12
N GLY A 244 8.74 -28.48 -13.68
CA GLY A 244 9.45 -29.66 -14.12
C GLY A 244 8.89 -30.88 -13.42
N CYS A 245 8.61 -31.95 -14.17
CA CYS A 245 8.25 -33.25 -13.61
C CYS A 245 9.44 -34.19 -13.74
N ASP A 246 10.44 -34.02 -12.89
CA ASP A 246 11.49 -35.02 -12.70
C ASP A 246 11.52 -35.48 -11.23
N CYS A 247 11.86 -36.75 -11.01
CA CYS A 247 11.90 -37.35 -9.67
C CYS A 247 13.20 -37.04 -8.92
N SER A 248 13.97 -36.05 -9.37
CA SER A 248 15.23 -35.61 -8.76
C SER A 248 15.08 -34.31 -7.94
N MET A 249 13.85 -33.82 -7.77
CA MET A 249 13.49 -32.63 -6.98
C MET A 249 12.75 -32.97 -5.70
#